data_AF-A0A7J3P1G4-F1
#
_entry.id   AF-A0A7J3P1G4-F1
#
_cell.length_a   1.000
_cell.length_b   1.000
_cell.length_c   1.000
_cell.angle_alpha   90.00
_cell.angle_beta   90.00
_cell.angle_gamma   90.00
#
_symmetry.space_group_name_H-M   'P 1'
#
loop_
_entity.id
_entity.type
_entity.pdbx_description
1 polymer ?
#
loop_
_entity_poly.entity_id
_entity_poly.type
_entity_poly.pdbx_seq_one_letter_code
_entity_poly.pdbx_strand_id
1 'polypeptide(L)'
;MLDEELKRLKLLTGAGGELKVIWVPGVKRDLSGEVMNDTIYIYEENAESALETLRHEFVDYLVSRAIEPYRKAANQLIQLLNELAYKEKEEAVEALLKLADRSLSRKKISMTSV
;
A
#
# COMPACT_ATOMS: atom_id res chain seq x y z
N MET A 1 -17.42 -26.71 -11.32
CA MET A 1 -16.51 -26.93 -10.18
C MET A 1 -16.02 -25.61 -9.56
N LEU A 2 -15.03 -24.91 -10.13
CA LEU A 2 -14.49 -23.68 -9.51
C LEU A 2 -15.51 -22.54 -9.45
N ASP A 3 -16.28 -22.32 -10.53
CA ASP A 3 -17.37 -21.32 -10.52
C ASP A 3 -18.45 -21.63 -9.48
N GLU A 4 -18.75 -22.90 -9.27
CA GLU A 4 -19.74 -23.34 -8.27
C GLU A 4 -19.21 -23.14 -6.86
N GLU A 5 -17.94 -23.46 -6.63
CA GLU A 5 -17.29 -23.20 -5.35
C GLU A 5 -17.23 -21.69 -5.07
N LEU A 6 -16.84 -20.88 -6.05
CA LEU A 6 -16.84 -19.42 -5.89
C LEU A 6 -18.25 -18.89 -5.61
N LYS A 7 -19.28 -19.37 -6.31
CA LYS A 7 -20.69 -19.04 -6.00
C LYS A 7 -21.07 -19.43 -4.58
N ARG A 8 -20.67 -20.61 -4.12
CA ARG A 8 -20.91 -21.09 -2.75
C ARG A 8 -20.24 -20.18 -1.73
N LEU A 9 -18.96 -19.82 -1.94
CA LEU A 9 -18.21 -18.93 -1.05
C LEU A 9 -18.85 -17.53 -0.96
N LYS A 10 -19.24 -16.95 -2.10
CA LYS A 10 -19.97 -15.67 -2.14
C LYS A 10 -21.29 -15.74 -1.37
N LEU A 11 -22.06 -16.81 -1.54
CA LEU A 11 -23.34 -16.99 -0.84
C LEU A 11 -23.14 -17.11 0.68
N LEU A 12 -22.16 -17.90 1.12
CA LEU A 12 -21.89 -18.13 2.54
C LEU A 12 -21.38 -16.88 3.26
N THR A 13 -20.60 -16.06 2.58
CA THR A 13 -19.99 -14.86 3.17
C THR A 13 -20.80 -13.59 2.95
N GLY A 14 -21.68 -13.56 1.95
CA GLY A 14 -22.34 -12.34 1.50
C GLY A 14 -21.38 -11.32 0.88
N ALA A 15 -20.16 -11.72 0.52
CA ALA A 15 -19.09 -10.84 0.06
C ALA A 15 -18.46 -11.31 -1.26
N GLY A 16 -17.64 -10.45 -1.88
CA GLY A 16 -16.91 -10.75 -3.12
C GLY A 16 -17.81 -10.91 -4.34
N GLY A 17 -18.94 -10.20 -4.40
CA GLY A 17 -19.92 -10.34 -5.49
C GLY A 17 -19.33 -10.10 -6.89
N GLU A 18 -18.37 -9.17 -6.98
CA GLU A 18 -17.58 -8.80 -8.14
C GLU A 18 -16.61 -9.88 -8.63
N LEU A 19 -16.19 -10.79 -7.74
CA LEU A 19 -15.09 -11.72 -8.04
C LEU A 19 -15.43 -12.68 -9.18
N LYS A 20 -14.48 -12.95 -10.05
CA LYS A 20 -14.56 -13.99 -11.08
C LYS A 20 -13.46 -15.01 -10.85
N VAL A 21 -13.57 -16.19 -11.43
CA VAL A 21 -12.50 -17.20 -11.41
C VAL A 21 -12.16 -17.61 -12.83
N ILE A 22 -10.87 -17.72 -13.12
CA ILE A 22 -10.33 -18.27 -14.37
C ILE A 22 -9.27 -19.31 -14.03
N TRP A 23 -9.41 -20.49 -14.59
CA TRP A 23 -8.43 -21.57 -14.44
C TRP A 23 -7.52 -21.63 -15.67
N VAL A 24 -6.22 -21.40 -15.48
CA VAL A 24 -5.22 -21.36 -16.54
C VAL A 24 -3.97 -22.16 -16.13
N PRO A 25 -4.04 -23.49 -16.10
CA PRO A 25 -2.97 -24.33 -15.56
C PRO A 25 -1.64 -24.14 -16.31
N GLY A 26 -0.52 -24.16 -15.56
CA GLY A 26 0.84 -24.22 -16.13
C GLY A 26 1.39 -22.92 -16.72
N VAL A 27 0.65 -21.80 -16.66
CA VAL A 27 1.07 -20.50 -17.23
C VAL A 27 2.10 -19.76 -16.36
N LYS A 28 2.07 -19.97 -15.04
CA LYS A 28 3.05 -19.46 -14.09
C LYS A 28 3.45 -20.59 -13.15
N ARG A 29 4.74 -20.94 -13.10
CA ARG A 29 5.25 -22.06 -12.28
C ARG A 29 5.54 -21.66 -10.83
N ASP A 30 5.66 -20.36 -10.56
CA ASP A 30 6.05 -19.85 -9.24
C ASP A 30 4.85 -19.41 -8.38
N LEU A 31 3.63 -19.43 -8.95
CA LEU A 31 2.40 -19.04 -8.27
C LEU A 31 1.33 -20.11 -8.42
N SER A 32 0.63 -20.41 -7.33
CA SER A 32 -0.56 -21.28 -7.34
C SER A 32 -1.80 -20.55 -7.85
N GLY A 33 -1.91 -19.25 -7.54
CA GLY A 33 -2.96 -18.35 -8.00
C GLY A 33 -2.64 -16.89 -7.70
N GLU A 34 -3.45 -15.98 -8.22
CA GLU A 34 -3.40 -14.55 -7.91
C GLU A 34 -4.74 -13.87 -8.19
N VAL A 35 -5.02 -12.75 -7.53
CA VAL A 35 -6.18 -11.90 -7.84
C VAL A 35 -5.78 -10.67 -8.63
N MET A 36 -6.30 -10.54 -9.85
CA MET A 36 -6.09 -9.38 -10.72
C MET A 36 -7.43 -8.83 -11.20
N ASN A 37 -7.70 -7.54 -10.98
CA ASN A 37 -8.92 -6.85 -11.44
C ASN A 37 -10.20 -7.64 -11.11
N ASP A 38 -10.37 -7.98 -9.83
CA ASP A 38 -11.49 -8.79 -9.31
C ASP A 38 -11.62 -10.17 -9.98
N THR A 39 -10.56 -10.69 -10.57
CA THR A 39 -10.52 -12.03 -11.16
C THR A 39 -9.45 -12.87 -10.48
N ILE A 40 -9.86 -13.97 -9.88
CA ILE A 40 -9.00 -14.99 -9.30
C ILE A 40 -8.49 -15.87 -10.42
N TYR A 41 -7.19 -15.80 -10.70
CA TYR A 41 -6.50 -16.70 -11.61
C TYR A 41 -5.94 -17.87 -10.82
N ILE A 42 -6.17 -19.09 -11.33
CA ILE A 42 -5.67 -20.33 -10.73
C ILE A 42 -4.73 -21.00 -11.73
N TYR A 43 -3.53 -21.37 -11.28
CA TYR A 43 -2.46 -21.95 -12.12
C TYR A 43 -2.17 -23.42 -11.82
N GLU A 44 -2.77 -23.97 -10.76
CA GLU A 44 -2.66 -25.38 -10.38
C GLU A 44 -3.14 -26.31 -11.50
N GLU A 45 -2.42 -27.41 -11.75
CA GLU A 45 -2.77 -28.35 -12.82
C GLU A 45 -3.93 -29.28 -12.43
N ASN A 46 -4.02 -29.62 -11.14
CA ASN A 46 -5.01 -30.58 -10.65
C ASN A 46 -6.20 -29.86 -9.99
N ALA A 47 -7.36 -30.50 -10.09
CA ALA A 47 -8.63 -29.94 -9.65
C ALA A 47 -8.71 -29.69 -8.14
N GLU A 48 -8.09 -30.54 -7.33
CA GLU A 48 -8.12 -30.47 -5.87
C GLU A 48 -7.30 -29.29 -5.35
N SER A 49 -6.06 -29.16 -5.83
CA SER A 49 -5.20 -28.01 -5.56
C SER A 49 -5.81 -26.72 -6.11
N ALA A 50 -6.44 -26.75 -7.29
CA ALA A 50 -7.13 -25.57 -7.84
C ALA A 50 -8.27 -25.08 -6.93
N LEU A 51 -9.03 -25.99 -6.31
CA LEU A 51 -10.08 -25.66 -5.34
C LEU A 51 -9.50 -25.10 -4.04
N GLU A 52 -8.39 -25.65 -3.56
CA GLU A 52 -7.69 -25.16 -2.38
C GLU A 52 -7.18 -23.73 -2.59
N THR A 53 -6.50 -23.50 -3.71
CA THR A 53 -6.03 -22.17 -4.11
C THR A 53 -7.19 -21.19 -4.25
N LEU A 54 -8.31 -21.57 -4.88
CA LEU A 54 -9.48 -20.69 -5.00
C LEU A 54 -9.99 -20.24 -3.62
N ARG A 55 -10.08 -21.15 -2.64
CA ARG A 55 -10.51 -20.80 -1.29
C ARG A 55 -9.53 -19.86 -0.62
N HIS A 56 -8.23 -20.12 -0.77
CA HIS A 56 -7.18 -19.28 -0.21
C HIS A 56 -7.23 -17.86 -0.78
N GLU A 57 -7.23 -17.71 -2.11
CA GLU A 57 -7.28 -16.41 -2.78
C GLU A 57 -8.58 -15.64 -2.48
N PHE A 58 -9.71 -16.34 -2.35
CA PHE A 58 -10.96 -15.70 -1.96
C PHE A 58 -10.89 -15.09 -0.55
N VAL A 59 -10.35 -15.84 0.42
CA VAL A 59 -10.19 -15.35 1.79
C VAL A 59 -9.18 -14.21 1.84
N ASP A 60 -8.04 -14.36 1.17
CA ASP A 60 -7.01 -13.33 1.11
C ASP A 60 -7.54 -12.04 0.49
N TYR A 61 -8.33 -12.11 -0.58
CA TYR A 61 -9.00 -10.95 -1.17
C TYR A 61 -9.90 -10.22 -0.16
N LEU A 62 -10.73 -10.96 0.59
CA LEU A 62 -11.63 -10.34 1.57
C LEU A 62 -10.86 -9.67 2.70
N VAL A 63 -9.83 -10.33 3.23
CA VAL A 63 -8.97 -9.77 4.28
C VAL A 63 -8.23 -8.54 3.76
N SER A 64 -7.60 -8.64 2.59
CA SER A 64 -6.91 -7.54 1.91
C SER A 64 -7.81 -6.33 1.71
N ARG A 65 -9.06 -6.54 1.28
CA ARG A 65 -10.04 -5.45 1.14
C ARG A 65 -10.46 -4.84 2.47
N ALA A 66 -10.58 -5.64 3.53
CA ALA A 66 -10.91 -5.13 4.86
C ALA A 66 -9.77 -4.27 5.44
N ILE A 67 -8.50 -4.62 5.16
CA ILE A 67 -7.34 -3.87 5.68
C ILE A 67 -6.98 -2.64 4.83
N GLU A 68 -7.32 -2.64 3.54
CA GLU A 68 -6.92 -1.59 2.58
C GLU A 68 -7.30 -0.16 3.00
N PRO A 69 -8.49 0.13 3.57
CA PRO A 69 -8.81 1.47 4.06
C PRO A 69 -7.85 1.97 5.15
N TYR A 70 -7.43 1.10 6.06
CA TYR A 70 -6.50 1.45 7.13
C TYR A 70 -5.10 1.71 6.57
N ARG A 71 -4.66 0.93 5.58
CA ARG A 71 -3.40 1.16 4.87
C ARG A 71 -3.41 2.51 4.17
N LYS A 72 -4.51 2.87 3.50
CA LYS A 72 -4.68 4.19 2.86
C LYS A 72 -4.64 5.33 3.88
N ALA A 73 -5.36 5.20 4.99
CA ALA A 73 -5.37 6.21 6.04
C ALA A 73 -3.98 6.41 6.66
N ALA A 74 -3.26 5.31 6.96
CA ALA A 74 -1.90 5.38 7.49
C ALA A 74 -0.94 6.08 6.51
N ASN A 75 -1.01 5.77 5.22
CA ASN A 75 -0.18 6.42 4.21
C ASN A 75 -0.47 7.93 4.10
N GLN A 76 -1.74 8.34 4.18
CA GLN A 76 -2.12 9.75 4.18
C GLN A 76 -1.59 10.48 5.43
N LEU A 77 -1.67 9.84 6.59
CA LEU A 77 -1.12 10.42 7.84
C LEU A 77 0.40 10.59 7.74
N ILE A 78 1.11 9.59 7.22
CA ILE A 78 2.56 9.67 6.98
C ILE A 78 2.88 10.85 6.05
N GLN A 79 2.14 11.00 4.96
CA GLN A 79 2.33 12.10 4.02
C GLN A 79 2.14 13.46 4.71
N LEU A 80 1.06 13.64 5.46
CA LEU A 80 0.79 14.87 6.19
C LEU A 80 1.90 15.20 7.21
N LEU A 81 2.35 14.21 7.98
CA LEU A 81 3.42 14.39 8.97
C LEU A 81 4.74 14.78 8.30
N ASN A 82 5.05 14.21 7.13
CA ASN A 82 6.24 14.57 6.37
C ASN A 82 6.17 16.01 5.85
N GLU A 83 5.02 16.44 5.36
CA GLU A 83 4.80 17.82 4.90
C GLU A 83 4.96 18.83 6.04
N LEU A 84 4.38 18.54 7.22
CA LEU A 84 4.53 19.36 8.42
C LEU A 84 5.98 19.41 8.88
N ALA A 85 6.65 18.26 9.00
CA ALA A 85 8.04 18.19 9.43
C ALA A 85 8.97 18.95 8.47
N TYR A 86 8.72 18.86 7.15
CA TYR A 86 9.46 19.63 6.17
C TYR A 86 9.28 21.14 6.37
N LYS A 87 8.05 21.61 6.56
CA LYS A 87 7.75 23.02 6.80
C LYS A 87 8.46 23.55 8.06
N GLU A 88 8.31 22.87 9.19
CA GLU A 88 8.96 23.24 10.45
C GLU A 88 10.48 23.30 10.31
N LYS A 89 11.06 22.33 9.57
CA LYS A 89 12.50 22.31 9.28
C LYS A 89 12.92 23.53 8.47
N GLU A 90 12.19 23.90 7.41
CA GLU A 90 12.53 25.09 6.61
C GLU A 90 12.42 26.39 7.43
N GLU A 91 11.38 26.53 8.28
CA GLU A 91 11.24 27.68 9.19
C GLU A 91 12.42 27.78 10.18
N ALA A 92 12.86 26.65 10.74
CA ALA A 92 14.02 26.59 11.61
C ALA A 92 15.33 26.96 10.86
N VAL A 93 15.52 26.44 9.65
CA VAL A 93 16.68 26.77 8.81
C VAL A 93 16.73 28.27 8.52
N GLU A 94 15.60 28.88 8.12
CA GLU A 94 15.55 30.32 7.89
C GLU A 94 15.90 31.14 9.14
N ALA A 95 15.39 30.73 10.31
CA ALA A 95 15.69 31.42 11.57
C ALA A 95 17.19 31.35 11.89
N LEU A 96 17.82 30.19 11.70
CA LEU A 96 19.25 29.98 11.92
C LEU A 96 20.10 30.79 10.93
N LEU A 97 19.71 30.85 9.65
CA LEU A 97 20.39 31.69 8.66
C LEU A 97 20.33 33.17 9.04
N LYS A 98 19.16 33.67 9.44
CA LYS A 98 18.99 35.06 9.93
C LYS A 98 19.89 35.35 11.15
N LEU A 99 20.07 34.40 12.06
CA LEU A 99 20.99 34.54 13.20
C LEU A 99 22.46 34.58 12.75
N ALA A 100 22.85 33.68 11.84
CA ALA A 100 24.21 33.62 11.30
C ALA A 100 24.57 34.95 10.60
N ASP A 101 23.70 35.47 9.74
CA ASP A 101 23.92 36.72 9.00
C ASP A 101 24.10 37.93 9.93
N ARG A 102 23.29 38.02 10.99
CA ARG A 102 23.42 39.06 12.02
C ARG A 102 24.74 38.95 12.77
N SER A 103 25.19 37.73 13.08
CA SER A 103 26.46 37.51 13.77
C SER A 103 27.66 37.93 12.92
N LEU A 104 27.63 37.63 11.63
CA LEU A 104 28.67 38.01 10.67
C LEU A 104 28.71 39.53 10.45
N SER A 105 27.54 40.17 10.36
CA SER A 105 27.43 41.63 10.19
C SER A 105 27.99 42.39 11.40
N ARG A 106 27.73 41.92 12.64
CA ARG A 106 28.31 42.52 13.86
C ARG A 106 29.84 42.40 13.91
N LYS A 107 30.38 41.26 13.49
CA LYS A 107 31.82 40.99 13.49
C LYS A 107 32.59 41.85 12.48
N LYS A 108 31.95 42.23 11.37
CA LYS A 108 32.53 43.11 10.35
C LYS A 108 32.65 44.55 10.84
N ILE A 109 31.62 45.06 11.52
CA ILE A 109 31.60 46.41 12.11
C ILE A 109 32.67 46.57 13.21
N SER A 110 32.88 45.53 14.04
CA SER A 110 33.90 45.57 15.09
C SER A 110 35.35 45.55 14.56
N MET A 111 35.59 45.05 13.34
CA MET A 111 36.94 45.03 12.73
C MET A 111 37.27 46.30 11.93
N THR A 112 36.28 47.07 11.50
CA THR A 112 36.48 48.35 10.80
C THR A 112 36.57 49.57 11.72
N SER A 113 36.38 49.38 13.03
CA SER A 113 36.39 50.45 14.05
C SER A 113 37.74 50.59 14.79
N VAL A 114 38.83 50.06 14.22
CA VAL A 114 40.20 50.12 14.76
C VAL A 114 41.12 50.80 13.77
#